data_AF-A5YSB0-F1
#
_entry.id   AF-A5YSB0-F1
#
_cell.length_a   1.000
_cell.length_b   1.000
_cell.length_c   1.000
_cell.angle_alpha   90.00
_cell.angle_beta   90.00
_cell.angle_gamma   90.00
#
_symmetry.space_group_name_H-M   'P 1'
#
loop_
_entity.id
_entity.type
_entity.pdbx_description
1 polymer ?
#
loop_
_entity_poly.entity_id
_entity_poly.type
_entity_poly.pdbx_seq_one_letter_code
_entity_poly.pdbx_strand_id
1 'polypeptide(L)'
;MPDRGDVNEQIIAADQAEAILEYLGTYHYATTYHALFKTLWHTGCRISGALALDVEDFSVNPYGNNSLRFQNRPETDTPLKNKSKSEREVNISDNLQIFYKTILTLTDTM
;
A
#
# COMPACT_ATOMS: atom_id res chain seq x y z
N MET A 1 -5.69 30.78 23.82
CA MET A 1 -6.13 29.63 22.99
C MET A 1 -4.93 29.21 22.17
N PRO A 2 -4.37 28.00 22.30
CA PRO A 2 -3.33 27.55 21.38
C PRO A 2 -4.00 27.14 20.06
N ASP A 3 -3.39 27.57 18.97
CA ASP A 3 -3.77 27.28 17.59
C ASP A 3 -3.79 25.76 17.35
N ARG A 4 -4.89 25.24 16.81
CA ARG A 4 -5.00 23.81 16.45
C ARG A 4 -4.20 23.65 15.17
N GLY A 5 -3.01 23.07 15.32
CA GLY A 5 -1.99 22.89 14.29
C GLY A 5 -2.53 22.77 12.87
N ASP A 6 -1.99 23.63 12.02
CA ASP A 6 -2.16 23.70 10.58
C ASP A 6 -2.16 22.29 9.94
N VAL A 7 -3.34 21.81 9.58
CA VAL A 7 -3.49 20.54 8.86
C VAL A 7 -3.32 20.84 7.38
N ASN A 8 -2.26 20.31 6.77
CA ASN A 8 -2.05 20.49 5.34
C ASN A 8 -3.13 19.72 4.56
N GLU A 9 -4.04 20.46 3.91
CA GLU A 9 -5.12 19.95 3.07
C GLU A 9 -4.70 19.74 1.60
N GLN A 10 -3.40 19.87 1.27
CA GLN A 10 -2.93 19.60 -0.09
C GLN A 10 -3.19 18.14 -0.49
N ILE A 11 -3.99 17.99 -1.54
CA ILE A 11 -4.31 16.70 -2.15
C ILE A 11 -3.43 16.54 -3.40
N ILE A 12 -2.88 15.35 -3.58
CA ILE A 12 -2.18 14.98 -4.81
C ILE A 12 -3.23 14.80 -5.91
N ALA A 13 -3.15 15.62 -6.96
CA ALA A 13 -4.00 15.48 -8.13
C ALA A 13 -3.63 14.19 -8.91
N ALA A 14 -4.61 13.64 -9.65
CA ALA A 14 -4.44 12.34 -10.30
C ALA A 14 -3.29 12.31 -11.32
N ASP A 15 -3.12 13.41 -12.07
CA ASP A 15 -2.02 13.62 -13.00
C ASP A 15 -0.64 13.58 -12.31
N GLN A 16 -0.53 14.18 -11.13
CA GLN A 16 0.70 14.18 -10.35
C GLN A 16 1.03 12.77 -9.84
N ALA A 17 0.04 12.04 -9.37
CA ALA A 17 0.24 10.66 -8.93
C ALA A 17 0.62 9.73 -10.09
N GLU A 18 0.00 9.90 -11.26
CA GLU A 18 0.36 9.16 -12.47
C GLU A 18 1.80 9.45 -12.90
N ALA A 19 2.23 10.72 -12.89
CA ALA A 19 3.61 11.09 -13.19
C ALA A 19 4.62 10.48 -12.19
N ILE A 20 4.28 10.43 -10.90
CA ILE A 20 5.11 9.77 -9.88
C ILE A 20 5.18 8.26 -10.15
N LEU A 21 4.06 7.61 -10.46
CA LEU A 21 4.03 6.18 -10.77
C LEU A 21 4.82 5.85 -12.04
N GLU A 22 4.78 6.72 -13.06
CA GLU A 22 5.57 6.56 -14.27
C GLU A 22 7.07 6.70 -13.99
N TYR A 23 7.46 7.71 -13.21
CA TYR A 23 8.85 7.88 -12.78
C TYR A 23 9.35 6.68 -11.97
N LEU A 24 8.56 6.21 -10.98
CA LEU A 24 8.88 5.05 -10.18
C LEU A 24 8.89 3.76 -11.02
N GLY A 25 8.02 3.65 -12.01
CA GLY A 25 8.01 2.55 -12.97
C GLY A 25 9.23 2.53 -13.89
N THR A 26 9.80 3.69 -14.21
CA THR A 26 10.96 3.82 -15.10
C THR A 26 12.28 3.64 -14.36
N TYR A 27 12.45 4.29 -13.20
CA TYR A 27 13.74 4.39 -12.51
C TYR A 27 13.83 3.55 -11.23
N HIS A 28 12.68 3.22 -10.61
CA HIS A 28 12.61 2.53 -9.33
C HIS A 28 11.67 1.32 -9.39
N TYR A 29 11.65 0.63 -10.53
CA TYR A 29 10.75 -0.48 -10.78
C TYR A 29 10.91 -1.58 -9.73
N ALA A 30 9.80 -2.13 -9.24
CA ALA A 30 9.78 -3.21 -8.24
C ALA A 30 10.54 -2.92 -6.93
N THR A 31 10.86 -1.65 -6.63
CA THR A 31 11.44 -1.25 -5.34
C THR A 31 10.36 -1.08 -4.26
N THR A 32 10.78 -1.08 -3.00
CA THR A 32 9.89 -0.80 -1.84
C THR A 32 9.17 0.55 -1.97
N TYR A 33 9.85 1.58 -2.49
CA TYR A 33 9.25 2.91 -2.69
C TYR A 33 8.13 2.88 -3.72
N HIS A 34 8.33 2.17 -4.83
CA HIS A 34 7.30 1.99 -5.85
C HIS A 34 6.11 1.19 -5.31
N ALA A 35 6.37 0.08 -4.60
CA ALA A 35 5.32 -0.72 -3.97
C ALA A 35 4.49 0.09 -2.97
N LEU A 36 5.18 0.84 -2.10
CA LEU A 36 4.54 1.67 -1.09
C LEU A 36 3.67 2.76 -1.71
N PHE A 37 4.20 3.54 -2.66
CA PHE A 37 3.44 4.61 -3.29
C PHE A 37 2.23 4.08 -4.06
N LYS A 38 2.42 3.00 -4.82
CA LYS A 38 1.35 2.35 -5.58
C LYS A 38 0.23 1.84 -4.65
N THR A 39 0.58 1.22 -3.53
CA THR A 39 -0.41 0.77 -2.53
C THR A 39 -1.13 1.94 -1.87
N LEU A 40 -0.43 3.00 -1.49
CA LEU A 40 -1.05 4.20 -0.92
C LEU A 40 -2.04 4.83 -1.89
N TRP A 41 -1.65 4.96 -3.16
CA TRP A 41 -2.48 5.56 -4.21
C TRP A 41 -3.73 4.72 -4.51
N HIS A 42 -3.58 3.41 -4.69
CA HIS A 42 -4.70 2.54 -5.04
C HIS A 42 -5.66 2.24 -3.90
N THR A 43 -5.17 2.19 -2.65
CA THR A 43 -6.00 1.81 -1.49
C THR A 43 -6.45 2.99 -0.65
N GLY A 44 -5.90 4.19 -0.89
CA GLY A 44 -6.14 5.39 -0.07
C GLY A 44 -5.76 5.18 1.40
N CYS A 45 -4.87 4.23 1.69
CA CYS A 45 -4.54 3.87 3.06
C CYS A 45 -3.62 4.89 3.71
N ARG A 46 -3.66 4.96 5.05
CA ARG A 46 -2.67 5.75 5.81
C ARG A 46 -1.31 5.06 5.74
N ILE A 47 -0.24 5.84 5.75
CA ILE A 47 1.14 5.32 5.74
C ILE A 47 1.40 4.27 6.82
N SER A 48 0.88 4.49 8.04
CA SER A 48 0.99 3.50 9.13
C SER A 48 0.24 2.19 8.86
N GLY A 49 -0.82 2.24 8.06
CA GLY A 49 -1.54 1.05 7.62
C GLY A 49 -0.77 0.31 6.54
N ALA A 50 -0.16 1.03 5.60
CA ALA A 50 0.70 0.43 4.58
C ALA A 50 1.95 -0.24 5.18
N LEU A 51 2.54 0.36 6.21
CA LEU A 51 3.71 -0.19 6.92
C LEU A 51 3.38 -1.42 7.78
N ALA A 52 2.10 -1.62 8.13
CA ALA A 52 1.64 -2.78 8.89
C ALA A 52 1.25 -3.96 7.98
N LEU A 53 1.28 -3.78 6.65
CA LEU A 53 0.96 -4.85 5.70
C LEU A 53 2.15 -5.79 5.55
N ASP A 54 1.85 -7.08 5.58
CA ASP A 54 2.79 -8.13 5.24
C ASP A 54 2.43 -8.78 3.90
N VAL A 55 3.34 -9.55 3.32
CA VAL A 55 3.14 -10.28 2.07
C VAL A 55 1.92 -11.22 2.15
N GLU A 56 1.71 -11.82 3.32
CA GLU A 56 0.60 -12.73 3.60
C GLU A 56 -0.77 -12.05 3.58
N ASP A 57 -0.82 -10.72 3.76
CA ASP A 57 -2.05 -9.95 3.79
C ASP A 57 -2.59 -9.68 2.36
N PHE A 58 -1.80 -9.99 1.34
CA PHE A 58 -2.19 -9.93 -0.07
C PHE A 58 -2.85 -11.25 -0.48
N SER A 59 -4.18 -11.26 -0.50
CA SER A 59 -4.95 -12.38 -1.03
C SER A 59 -5.05 -12.25 -2.54
N VAL A 60 -4.21 -13.00 -3.24
CA VAL A 60 -4.15 -13.04 -4.70
C VAL A 60 -4.89 -14.27 -5.21
N ASN A 61 -6.00 -14.07 -5.92
CA ASN A 61 -6.78 -15.18 -6.49
C ASN A 61 -6.61 -15.22 -8.03
N PRO A 62 -6.13 -16.34 -8.61
CA PRO A 62 -5.96 -16.48 -10.05
C PRO A 62 -7.27 -16.41 -10.86
N TYR A 63 -8.43 -16.51 -10.20
CA TYR A 63 -9.76 -16.43 -10.81
C TYR A 63 -10.47 -15.08 -10.56
N GLY A 64 -9.77 -14.08 -10.02
CA GLY A 64 -10.31 -12.77 -9.65
C GLY A 64 -10.75 -12.67 -8.18
N ASN A 65 -11.06 -11.45 -7.72
CA ASN A 65 -11.27 -11.05 -6.31
C ASN A 65 -9.99 -10.91 -5.49
N ASN A 66 -9.03 -10.15 -6.01
CA ASN A 66 -7.83 -9.80 -5.25
C ASN A 66 -8.18 -8.84 -4.13
N SER A 67 -7.78 -9.16 -2.90
CA SER A 67 -8.03 -8.28 -1.76
C SER A 67 -6.80 -8.11 -0.89
N LEU A 68 -6.71 -6.91 -0.32
CA LEU A 68 -5.70 -6.53 0.65
C LEU A 68 -6.36 -6.43 2.01
N ARG A 69 -5.92 -7.28 2.94
CA ARG A 69 -6.48 -7.34 4.29
C ARG A 69 -5.58 -6.56 5.24
N PHE A 70 -6.02 -5.40 5.68
CA PHE A 70 -5.37 -4.74 6.81
C PHE A 70 -5.73 -5.51 8.08
N GLN A 71 -4.81 -6.31 8.61
CA GLN A 71 -5.02 -7.07 9.84
C GLN A 71 -4.20 -6.47 10.98
N ASN A 72 -4.82 -6.25 12.15
CA ASN A 72 -4.07 -5.81 13.31
C ASN A 72 -3.30 -7.00 13.90
N ARG A 73 -1.97 -6.94 13.83
CA ARG A 73 -1.07 -7.90 14.47
C ARG A 73 -0.43 -7.27 15.72
N PRO A 74 -1.12 -7.29 16.88
CA PRO A 74 -0.63 -6.62 18.09
C PRO A 74 0.65 -7.24 18.67
N GLU A 75 1.02 -8.45 18.24
CA GLU A 75 2.23 -9.15 18.68
C GLU A 75 3.46 -8.90 17.78
N THR A 76 3.29 -8.18 16.66
CA THR A 76 4.39 -7.81 15.75
C THR A 76 4.85 -6.37 15.98
N ASP A 77 6.08 -6.05 15.57
CA ASP A 77 6.71 -4.73 15.77
C ASP A 77 6.01 -3.56 15.02
N THR A 78 5.07 -3.89 14.12
CA THR A 78 4.31 -2.92 13.28
C THR A 78 2.80 -2.95 13.56
N PRO A 79 2.33 -2.71 14.79
CA PRO A 79 0.91 -2.74 15.10
C PRO A 79 0.16 -1.59 14.41
N LEU A 80 -1.08 -1.85 13.95
CA LEU A 80 -1.93 -0.78 13.42
C LEU A 80 -2.20 0.24 14.52
N LYS A 81 -1.90 1.51 14.23
CA LYS A 81 -2.07 2.66 15.15
C LYS A 81 -3.46 2.74 15.82
N ASN A 82 -4.49 2.21 15.17
CA ASN A 82 -5.89 2.21 15.66
C ASN A 82 -6.44 0.81 15.99
N LYS A 83 -5.57 -0.20 16.11
CA LYS A 83 -5.93 -1.58 16.45
C LYS A 83 -7.03 -2.12 15.52
N SER A 84 -7.96 -2.93 16.03
CA SER A 84 -9.06 -3.55 15.29
C SER A 84 -10.00 -2.58 14.58
N LYS A 85 -9.99 -1.28 14.94
CA LYS A 85 -10.82 -0.26 14.26
C LYS A 85 -10.31 0.14 12.87
N SER A 86 -9.11 -0.29 12.50
CA SER A 86 -8.54 -0.02 11.17
C SER A 86 -8.40 -1.26 10.31
N GLU A 87 -8.93 -2.39 10.79
CA GLU A 87 -9.07 -3.59 9.98
C GLU A 87 -10.07 -3.33 8.87
N ARG A 88 -9.63 -3.54 7.64
CA ARG A 88 -10.47 -3.42 6.45
C ARG A 88 -9.93 -4.31 5.35
N GLU A 89 -10.84 -4.76 4.50
CA GLU A 89 -10.51 -5.47 3.27
C GLU A 89 -10.71 -4.49 2.10
N VAL A 90 -9.67 -4.29 1.31
CA VAL A 90 -9.71 -3.40 0.15
C VAL A 90 -9.53 -4.25 -1.09
N ASN A 91 -10.49 -4.20 -2.00
CA ASN A 91 -10.33 -4.83 -3.32
C ASN A 91 -9.22 -4.09 -4.07
N ILE A 92 -8.24 -4.85 -4.55
CA ILE A 92 -7.10 -4.31 -5.30
C ILE A 92 -7.26 -4.68 -6.77
N SER A 93 -6.79 -3.78 -7.64
CA SER A 93 -6.80 -4.00 -9.08
C SER A 93 -5.74 -5.02 -9.51
N ASP A 94 -5.98 -5.67 -10.66
CA ASP A 94 -5.06 -6.66 -11.24
C ASP A 94 -3.66 -6.06 -11.51
N ASN A 95 -3.59 -4.75 -11.79
CA ASN A 95 -2.33 -4.03 -11.95
C ASN A 95 -1.46 -3.99 -10.68
N LEU A 96 -2.08 -4.04 -9.50
CA LEU A 96 -1.37 -4.11 -8.22
C LEU A 96 -0.97 -5.56 -7.91
N GLN A 97 -1.85 -6.52 -8.22
CA GLN A 97 -1.56 -7.96 -8.12
C GLN A 97 -0.32 -8.36 -8.93
N ILE A 98 -0.29 -8.02 -10.23
CA ILE A 98 0.83 -8.38 -11.13
C ILE A 98 2.14 -7.85 -10.57
N PHE A 99 2.12 -6.62 -10.06
CA PHE A 99 3.31 -5.97 -9.52
C PHE A 99 3.87 -6.65 -8.26
N TYR A 100 3.00 -6.96 -7.28
CA TYR A 100 3.43 -7.68 -6.08
C TYR A 100 3.89 -9.11 -6.41
N LYS A 101 3.22 -9.80 -7.34
CA LYS A 101 3.66 -11.11 -7.83
C LYS A 101 5.05 -11.02 -8.46
N THR A 102 5.32 -10.00 -9.27
CA THR A 102 6.67 -9.78 -9.84
C THR A 102 7.70 -9.57 -8.76
N ILE A 103 7.42 -8.74 -7.74
CA ILE A 103 8.34 -8.53 -6.61
C ILE A 103 8.63 -9.85 -5.89
N LEU A 104 7.59 -10.62 -5.54
CA LEU A 104 7.74 -11.86 -4.80
C LEU A 104 8.51 -12.92 -5.57
N THR A 105 8.22 -13.08 -6.87
CA THR A 105 8.97 -14.01 -7.72
C THR A 105 10.43 -13.59 -7.90
N LEU A 106 10.72 -12.29 -7.95
CA LEU A 106 12.11 -11.80 -8.00
C LEU A 106 12.87 -12.06 -6.69
N THR A 107 12.19 -11.96 -5.54
CA THR A 107 12.81 -12.24 -4.23
C THR A 107 12.98 -13.74 -3.96
N ASP A 108 12.11 -14.61 -4.48
CA ASP A 108 12.22 -16.08 -4.36
C ASP A 108 13.30 -16.70 -5.25
N THR A 109 13.80 -15.95 -6.24
CA THR A 109 14.82 -16.44 -7.20
C THR A 109 16.25 -16.09 -6.79
N MET A 110 16.46 -15.36 -5.67
CA MET A 110 17.78 -15.02 -5.13
C MET A 110 18.15 -15.85 -3.90
#